data_AF-A0A1Y3MUQ4-F1
#
_entry.id   AF-A0A1Y3MUQ4-F1
#
_cell.length_a   1.000
_cell.length_b   1.000
_cell.length_c   1.000
_cell.angle_alpha   90.00
_cell.angle_beta   90.00
_cell.angle_gamma   90.00
#
_symmetry.space_group_name_H-M   'P 1'
#
loop_
_entity.id
_entity.type
_entity.pdbx_description
1 polymer ?
#
loop_
_entity_poly.entity_id
_entity_poly.type
_entity_poly.pdbx_seq_one_letter_code
_entity_poly.pdbx_strand_id
1 'polypeptide(L)'
;MTDVNTKYSFKIILKKAIKLIENGFLEKNNLEQLSRKLRISTSQLENLFNVELNITPQQYLYTFKLNIAEKLLVKTNLDIGQIALSLGFKNLERFRELYKEKYKVFPEIFRKNNQKQKVTFGNTITIDIQYQTPFRYEEILSHLRYFSVKGVEKIESGKYYKTIHIKNNSQYVNGYIIVGNNEEKNCLEVEVSSSLILYLSQVFCIVKNIFDLNSDPKMVYDVLKSSNQHIKNCFRIGTRIPGSADDFEICVRAVVGQLVSMKNAADVLCAFCQKFGDKVETNIDGLEYVFPTPETINGIKNEEMYDEICSLHIIRTKADAITGIAKKFCDGVLDIKYGVDAQEVIRHLNTIKGVGKWTSDYIATRAIDYSDIIMETDYTIRKIFEKEGITDTFIFEKYSPFRSHLTVGLFALRDVLLVTDTIYKTSYSSPVGSILIACKKEKIVGLWIEGQKNYLSNFKEEEMKEREDDASLVKVKNWLDRYFNHESPAIDELDLAPIGTKLRQDIWNILKTVPYGRIITFENLSKKLIMKRGIKRISPKAVKDAISHNPISIIIPCHRVIGTNGNITGYANSIKTKAFLMKHERNNK
;
A
#
# COMPACT_ATOMS: atom_id res chain seq x y z
N MET A 1 -1.24 -25.46 22.10
CA MET A 1 -0.50 -24.54 21.20
C MET A 1 0.87 -25.09 20.75
N THR A 2 1.38 -26.20 21.31
CA THR A 2 2.72 -26.76 21.00
C THR A 2 2.79 -27.60 19.71
N ASP A 3 1.72 -28.30 19.33
CA ASP A 3 1.75 -29.26 18.21
C ASP A 3 1.70 -28.59 16.82
N VAL A 4 0.87 -27.54 16.69
CA VAL A 4 0.72 -26.76 15.45
C VAL A 4 2.00 -26.00 15.11
N ASN A 5 2.64 -25.39 16.11
CA ASN A 5 3.91 -24.68 15.92
C ASN A 5 5.03 -25.62 15.51
N THR A 6 5.08 -26.84 16.05
CA THR A 6 6.12 -27.83 15.69
C THR A 6 5.91 -28.37 14.27
N LYS A 7 4.66 -28.67 13.89
CA LYS A 7 4.31 -29.18 12.55
C LYS A 7 4.72 -28.24 11.42
N TYR A 8 4.52 -26.92 11.57
CA TYR A 8 4.80 -25.95 10.51
C TYR A 8 6.19 -25.32 10.61
N SER A 9 6.87 -25.42 11.76
CA SER A 9 8.22 -24.88 11.95
C SER A 9 9.22 -25.41 10.93
N PHE A 10 9.28 -26.73 10.70
CA PHE A 10 10.20 -27.34 9.74
C PHE A 10 9.94 -26.89 8.29
N LYS A 11 8.67 -26.77 7.90
CA LYS A 11 8.31 -26.30 6.54
C LYS A 11 8.67 -24.84 6.32
N ILE A 12 8.56 -24.00 7.36
CA ILE A 12 9.02 -22.61 7.31
C ILE A 12 10.54 -22.53 7.19
N ILE A 13 11.27 -23.36 7.95
CA ILE A 13 12.73 -23.44 7.85
C ILE A 13 13.13 -23.88 6.43
N LEU A 14 12.43 -24.86 5.84
CA LEU A 14 12.67 -25.27 4.45
C LEU A 14 12.42 -24.12 3.46
N LYS A 15 11.30 -23.39 3.59
CA LYS A 15 11.00 -22.20 2.76
C LYS A 15 12.14 -21.18 2.83
N LYS A 16 12.62 -20.88 4.04
CA LYS A 16 13.76 -19.96 4.26
C LYS A 16 15.05 -20.49 3.65
N ALA A 17 15.35 -21.78 3.82
CA ALA A 17 16.53 -22.42 3.24
C ALA A 17 16.52 -22.32 1.72
N ILE A 18 15.40 -22.66 1.08
CA ILE A 18 15.20 -22.52 -0.37
C ILE A 18 15.45 -21.09 -0.81
N LYS A 19 14.82 -20.10 -0.16
CA LYS A 19 14.99 -18.67 -0.50
C LYS A 19 16.46 -18.24 -0.44
N LEU A 20 17.20 -18.65 0.60
CA LEU A 20 18.63 -18.35 0.72
C LEU A 20 19.47 -19.00 -0.39
N ILE A 21 19.20 -20.28 -0.70
CA ILE A 21 19.90 -21.01 -1.76
C ILE A 21 19.66 -20.34 -3.12
N GLU A 22 18.42 -20.01 -3.44
CA GLU A 22 18.05 -19.32 -4.69
C GLU A 22 18.65 -17.91 -4.78
N ASN A 23 18.74 -17.19 -3.66
CA ASN A 23 19.43 -15.89 -3.57
C ASN A 23 20.97 -15.99 -3.68
N GLY A 24 21.53 -17.20 -3.88
CA GLY A 24 22.94 -17.44 -4.12
C GLY A 24 23.78 -17.60 -2.84
N PHE A 25 23.17 -17.87 -1.68
CA PHE A 25 23.90 -17.98 -0.41
C PHE A 25 25.01 -19.04 -0.48
N LEU A 26 24.70 -20.23 -1.01
CA LEU A 26 25.65 -21.35 -1.16
C LEU A 26 26.71 -21.15 -2.26
N GLU A 27 26.62 -20.08 -3.05
CA GLU A 27 27.67 -19.75 -4.04
C GLU A 27 28.85 -19.04 -3.39
N LYS A 28 28.58 -18.37 -2.27
CA LYS A 28 29.56 -17.59 -1.48
C LYS A 28 29.88 -18.24 -0.13
N ASN A 29 29.07 -19.20 0.30
CA ASN A 29 29.13 -19.85 1.61
C ASN A 29 28.96 -21.36 1.47
N ASN A 30 29.10 -22.09 2.57
CA ASN A 30 28.92 -23.54 2.62
C ASN A 30 27.65 -23.95 3.38
N LEU A 31 27.37 -25.25 3.38
CA LEU A 31 26.17 -25.82 3.99
C LEU A 31 26.14 -25.63 5.52
N GLU A 32 27.30 -25.67 6.18
CA GLU A 32 27.42 -25.44 7.61
C GLU A 32 27.06 -23.99 7.99
N GLN A 33 27.49 -23.02 7.19
CA GLN A 33 27.10 -21.63 7.38
C GLN A 33 25.60 -21.43 7.15
N LEU A 34 25.00 -22.14 6.18
CA LEU A 34 23.57 -22.10 5.93
C LEU A 34 22.78 -22.67 7.11
N SER A 35 23.19 -23.82 7.66
CA SER A 35 22.52 -24.47 8.79
C SER A 35 22.62 -23.62 10.06
N ARG A 36 23.80 -23.07 10.37
CA ARG A 36 23.98 -22.10 11.47
C ARG A 36 23.06 -20.89 11.33
N LYS A 37 22.92 -20.34 10.11
CA LYS A 37 22.06 -19.19 9.85
C LYS A 37 20.58 -19.50 10.05
N LEU A 38 20.16 -20.74 9.74
CA LEU A 38 18.82 -21.27 9.98
C LEU A 38 18.60 -21.75 11.43
N ARG A 39 19.63 -21.70 12.28
CA ARG A 39 19.62 -22.17 13.68
C ARG A 39 19.23 -23.65 13.82
N ILE A 40 19.68 -24.48 12.88
CA ILE A 40 19.52 -25.94 12.91
C ILE A 40 20.85 -26.62 12.59
N SER A 41 20.99 -27.92 12.89
CA SER A 41 22.19 -28.67 12.51
C SER A 41 22.23 -28.97 11.01
N THR A 42 23.42 -29.20 10.46
CA THR A 42 23.59 -29.60 9.05
C THR A 42 22.82 -30.88 8.73
N SER A 43 22.86 -31.87 9.62
CA SER A 43 22.11 -33.13 9.47
C SER A 43 20.59 -32.91 9.48
N GLN A 44 20.08 -31.99 10.32
CA GLN A 44 18.66 -31.61 10.30
C GLN A 44 18.27 -30.95 8.97
N LEU A 45 19.12 -30.08 8.42
CA LEU A 45 18.87 -29.42 7.14
C LEU A 45 18.86 -30.42 5.98
N GLU A 46 19.81 -31.35 5.94
CA GLU A 46 19.85 -32.41 4.93
C GLU A 46 18.65 -33.33 5.04
N ASN A 47 18.31 -33.78 6.26
CA ASN A 47 17.12 -34.59 6.50
C ASN A 47 15.84 -33.87 6.07
N LEU A 48 15.73 -32.56 6.34
CA LEU A 48 14.58 -31.76 5.94
C LEU A 48 14.40 -31.72 4.40
N PHE A 49 15.49 -31.52 3.66
CA PHE A 49 15.47 -31.58 2.19
C PHE A 49 15.17 -32.99 1.67
N ASN A 50 15.71 -34.03 2.29
CA ASN A 50 15.43 -35.41 1.89
C ASN A 50 13.98 -35.82 2.15
N VAL A 51 13.42 -35.49 3.32
CA VAL A 51 12.04 -35.86 3.68
C VAL A 51 11.02 -35.12 2.83
N GLU A 52 11.22 -33.82 2.59
CA GLU A 52 10.21 -32.99 1.92
C GLU A 52 10.41 -32.95 0.39
N LEU A 53 11.63 -33.11 -0.12
CA LEU A 53 11.95 -32.94 -1.55
C LEU A 53 12.69 -34.14 -2.17
N ASN A 54 13.10 -35.13 -1.38
CA ASN A 54 13.86 -36.31 -1.81
C ASN A 54 15.18 -35.99 -2.54
N ILE A 55 15.84 -34.90 -2.14
CA ILE A 55 17.11 -34.43 -2.70
C ILE A 55 17.92 -33.75 -1.59
N THR A 56 19.22 -33.55 -1.80
CA THR A 56 20.06 -32.74 -0.89
C THR A 56 19.97 -31.24 -1.21
N PRO A 57 20.35 -30.33 -0.29
CA PRO A 57 20.41 -28.90 -0.55
C PRO A 57 21.27 -28.51 -1.77
N GLN A 58 22.37 -29.25 -1.99
CA GLN A 58 23.26 -28.99 -3.12
C GLN A 58 22.69 -29.50 -4.45
N GLN A 59 22.00 -30.65 -4.44
CA GLN A 59 21.23 -31.13 -5.60
C GLN A 59 20.09 -30.17 -5.95
N TYR A 60 19.44 -29.56 -4.95
CA TYR A 60 18.44 -28.52 -5.17
C TYR A 60 19.03 -27.32 -5.92
N LEU A 61 20.17 -26.78 -5.45
CA LEU A 61 20.85 -25.66 -6.11
C LEU A 61 21.18 -25.96 -7.58
N TYR A 62 21.75 -27.14 -7.86
CA TYR A 62 22.06 -27.53 -9.24
C TYR A 62 20.79 -27.71 -10.06
N THR A 63 19.75 -28.31 -9.50
CA THR A 63 18.45 -28.49 -10.18
C THR A 63 17.86 -27.14 -10.58
N PHE A 64 17.86 -26.17 -9.67
CA PHE A 64 17.41 -24.80 -9.91
C PHE A 64 18.19 -24.14 -11.06
N LYS A 65 19.53 -24.17 -11.00
CA LYS A 65 20.39 -23.59 -12.05
C LYS A 65 20.17 -24.25 -13.41
N LEU A 66 20.09 -25.57 -13.44
CA LEU A 66 19.90 -26.33 -14.67
C LEU A 66 18.52 -26.07 -15.32
N ASN A 67 17.47 -25.84 -14.52
CA ASN A 67 16.17 -25.43 -15.06
C ASN A 67 16.24 -24.06 -15.77
N ILE A 68 17.04 -23.12 -15.25
CA ILE A 68 17.27 -21.83 -15.90
C ILE A 68 18.12 -22.00 -17.16
N ALA A 69 19.15 -22.86 -17.10
CA ALA A 69 19.98 -23.20 -18.25
C ALA A 69 19.15 -23.72 -19.42
N GLU A 70 18.18 -24.60 -19.15
CA GLU A 70 17.24 -25.11 -20.16
C GLU A 70 16.51 -23.96 -20.88
N LYS A 71 16.01 -22.98 -20.13
CA LYS A 71 15.31 -21.82 -20.71
C LYS A 71 16.26 -20.98 -21.58
N LEU A 72 17.48 -20.72 -21.10
CA LEU A 72 18.49 -19.97 -21.85
C LEU A 72 18.92 -20.71 -23.12
N LEU A 73 19.09 -22.04 -23.07
CA LEU A 73 19.48 -22.86 -24.21
C LEU A 73 18.42 -22.86 -25.32
N VAL A 74 17.14 -22.81 -24.96
CA VAL A 74 16.02 -22.82 -25.91
C VAL A 74 15.72 -21.42 -26.45
N LYS A 75 15.80 -20.39 -25.61
CA LYS A 75 15.30 -19.04 -25.93
C LYS A 75 16.39 -18.07 -26.38
N THR A 76 17.68 -18.42 -26.27
CA THR A 76 18.79 -17.51 -26.59
C THR A 76 19.85 -18.17 -27.46
N ASN A 77 20.68 -17.34 -28.11
CA ASN A 77 21.86 -17.78 -28.85
C ASN A 77 23.16 -17.61 -28.04
N LEU A 78 23.08 -17.43 -26.72
CA LEU A 78 24.26 -17.23 -25.87
C LEU A 78 25.24 -18.39 -25.99
N ASP A 79 26.53 -18.12 -25.82
CA ASP A 79 27.52 -19.19 -25.70
C ASP A 79 27.19 -20.07 -24.48
N ILE A 80 27.38 -21.39 -24.58
CA ILE A 80 27.12 -22.31 -23.47
C ILE A 80 28.03 -22.00 -22.26
N GLY A 81 29.26 -21.58 -22.51
CA GLY A 81 30.18 -21.04 -21.51
C GLY A 81 29.63 -19.79 -20.83
N GLN A 82 29.01 -18.88 -21.58
CA GLN A 82 28.36 -17.69 -21.00
C GLN A 82 27.16 -18.09 -20.12
N ILE A 83 26.33 -19.05 -20.56
CA ILE A 83 25.22 -19.57 -19.75
C ILE A 83 25.73 -20.23 -18.47
N ALA A 84 26.78 -21.06 -18.55
CA ALA A 84 27.36 -21.72 -17.39
C ALA A 84 27.90 -20.68 -16.40
N LEU A 85 28.64 -19.68 -16.89
CA LEU A 85 29.21 -18.61 -16.07
C LEU A 85 28.11 -17.76 -15.41
N SER A 86 27.05 -17.39 -16.15
CA SER A 86 25.96 -16.57 -15.64
C SER A 86 25.15 -17.28 -14.55
N LEU A 87 25.14 -18.61 -14.57
CA LEU A 87 24.55 -19.46 -13.53
C LEU A 87 25.54 -19.77 -12.40
N GLY A 88 26.71 -19.16 -12.37
CA GLY A 88 27.71 -19.31 -11.31
C GLY A 88 28.51 -20.61 -11.35
N PHE A 89 28.54 -21.32 -12.48
CA PHE A 89 29.46 -22.45 -12.66
C PHE A 89 30.86 -21.93 -13.00
N LYS A 90 31.84 -22.28 -12.17
CA LYS A 90 33.25 -21.93 -12.39
C LYS A 90 33.93 -22.80 -13.46
N ASN A 91 33.38 -23.97 -13.74
CA ASN A 91 33.93 -24.96 -14.66
C ASN A 91 32.83 -25.43 -15.62
N LEU A 92 33.07 -25.22 -16.92
CA LEU A 92 32.15 -25.60 -17.99
C LEU A 92 31.96 -27.12 -18.08
N GLU A 93 33.02 -27.92 -17.93
CA GLU A 93 32.92 -29.37 -17.93
C GLU A 93 32.01 -29.87 -16.78
N ARG A 94 32.16 -29.28 -15.59
CA ARG A 94 31.28 -29.62 -14.47
C ARG A 94 29.81 -29.30 -14.75
N PHE A 95 29.54 -28.18 -15.42
CA PHE A 95 28.19 -27.84 -15.87
C PHE A 95 27.67 -28.87 -16.88
N ARG A 96 28.49 -29.24 -17.88
CA ARG A 96 28.12 -30.22 -18.93
C ARG A 96 27.85 -31.60 -18.34
N GLU A 97 28.66 -32.05 -17.39
CA GLU A 97 28.46 -33.31 -16.66
C GLU A 97 27.12 -33.31 -15.92
N LEU A 98 26.85 -32.29 -15.09
CA LEU A 98 25.63 -32.18 -14.32
C LEU A 98 24.39 -32.05 -15.22
N TYR A 99 24.51 -31.32 -16.33
CA TYR A 99 23.44 -31.20 -17.31
C TYR A 99 23.12 -32.56 -17.96
N LYS A 100 24.16 -33.30 -18.37
CA LYS A 100 24.02 -34.65 -18.95
C LYS A 100 23.47 -35.64 -17.93
N GLU A 101 23.88 -35.56 -16.67
CA GLU A 101 23.37 -36.42 -15.60
C GLU A 101 21.85 -36.26 -15.44
N LYS A 102 21.37 -35.01 -15.43
CA LYS A 102 19.95 -34.67 -15.25
C LYS A 102 19.10 -34.92 -16.50
N TYR A 103 19.51 -34.39 -17.65
CA TYR A 103 18.70 -34.40 -18.88
C TYR A 103 19.06 -35.53 -19.84
N LYS A 104 20.07 -36.36 -19.53
CA LYS A 104 20.58 -37.47 -20.35
C LYS A 104 21.13 -37.06 -21.72
N VAL A 105 21.30 -35.76 -21.97
CA VAL A 105 21.90 -35.19 -23.18
C VAL A 105 22.83 -34.03 -22.84
N PHE A 106 23.82 -33.76 -23.68
CA PHE A 106 24.67 -32.58 -23.55
C PHE A 106 23.93 -31.30 -23.94
N PRO A 107 24.26 -30.13 -23.34
CA PRO A 107 23.57 -28.87 -23.58
C PRO A 107 23.62 -28.41 -25.04
N GLU A 108 24.70 -28.68 -25.77
CA GLU A 108 24.88 -28.42 -27.20
C GLU A 108 23.81 -29.14 -28.03
N ILE A 109 23.65 -30.43 -27.75
CA ILE A 109 22.70 -31.32 -28.44
C ILE A 109 21.27 -30.92 -28.07
N PHE A 110 21.04 -30.64 -26.78
CA PHE A 110 19.75 -30.18 -26.30
C PHE A 110 19.28 -28.91 -27.03
N ARG A 111 20.17 -27.90 -27.15
CA ARG A 111 19.88 -26.68 -27.92
C ARG A 111 19.55 -27.02 -29.37
N LYS A 112 20.40 -27.79 -30.05
CA LYS A 112 20.21 -28.15 -31.46
C LYS A 112 18.85 -28.83 -31.72
N ASN A 113 18.39 -29.65 -30.79
CA ASN A 113 17.13 -30.39 -30.93
C ASN A 113 15.88 -29.54 -30.64
N ASN A 114 16.00 -28.52 -29.78
CA ASN A 114 14.85 -27.75 -29.28
C ASN A 114 14.74 -26.35 -29.92
N GLN A 115 15.79 -25.89 -30.59
CA GLN A 115 15.77 -24.60 -31.28
C GLN A 115 15.07 -24.74 -32.64
N LYS A 116 13.73 -24.85 -32.62
CA LYS A 116 12.90 -25.06 -33.82
C LYS A 116 12.63 -23.78 -34.64
N GLN A 117 12.96 -22.61 -34.12
CA GLN A 117 12.88 -21.32 -34.83
C GLN A 117 14.10 -20.46 -34.46
N LYS A 118 14.73 -19.81 -35.45
CA LYS A 118 15.64 -18.68 -35.19
C LYS A 118 14.79 -17.60 -34.52
N VAL A 119 14.86 -17.50 -33.19
CA VAL A 119 14.26 -16.38 -32.47
C VAL A 119 14.98 -15.13 -32.96
N THR A 120 14.33 -14.35 -33.82
CA THR A 120 14.70 -12.96 -34.09
C THR A 120 14.70 -12.27 -32.74
N PHE A 121 15.86 -11.73 -32.35
CA PHE A 121 15.99 -10.96 -31.11
C PHE A 121 14.91 -9.87 -31.10
N GLY A 122 13.86 -10.07 -30.32
CA GLY A 122 13.13 -8.98 -29.71
C GLY A 122 13.95 -8.44 -28.54
N ASN A 123 13.59 -7.27 -28.02
CA ASN A 123 14.25 -6.69 -26.84
C ASN A 123 14.03 -7.51 -25.54
N THR A 124 13.30 -8.62 -25.60
CA THR A 124 12.92 -9.43 -24.43
C THR A 124 13.02 -10.95 -24.67
N ILE A 125 13.09 -11.71 -23.58
CA ILE A 125 12.89 -13.17 -23.56
C ILE A 125 11.73 -13.52 -22.62
N THR A 126 10.94 -14.54 -22.96
CA THR A 126 9.85 -15.01 -22.08
C THR A 126 10.24 -16.29 -21.36
N ILE A 127 10.05 -16.30 -20.04
CA ILE A 127 10.25 -17.44 -19.16
C ILE A 127 9.01 -17.69 -18.30
N ASP A 128 8.69 -18.96 -18.08
CA ASP A 128 7.61 -19.33 -17.15
C ASP A 128 8.15 -19.64 -15.75
N ILE A 129 7.46 -19.17 -14.71
CA ILE A 129 7.77 -19.45 -13.31
C ILE A 129 6.55 -20.12 -12.67
N GLN A 130 6.70 -21.39 -12.29
CA GLN A 130 5.63 -22.21 -11.73
C GLN A 130 5.21 -21.74 -10.34
N TYR A 131 3.91 -21.89 -10.03
CA TYR A 131 3.34 -21.60 -8.70
C TYR A 131 2.42 -22.71 -8.22
N GLN A 132 2.19 -22.76 -6.91
CA GLN A 132 1.22 -23.69 -6.30
C GLN A 132 -0.20 -23.10 -6.35
N THR A 133 -1.20 -23.91 -6.67
CA THR A 133 -2.62 -23.51 -6.69
C THR A 133 -3.30 -23.73 -5.33
N PRO A 134 -4.34 -22.93 -5.01
CA PRO A 134 -4.87 -21.79 -5.78
C PRO A 134 -3.99 -20.54 -5.68
N PHE A 135 -4.03 -19.69 -6.70
CA PHE A 135 -3.21 -18.47 -6.81
C PHE A 135 -4.08 -17.29 -7.23
N ARG A 136 -4.08 -16.22 -6.44
CA ARG A 136 -5.02 -15.09 -6.59
C ARG A 136 -4.34 -13.89 -7.25
N TYR A 137 -3.91 -14.11 -8.50
CA TYR A 137 -3.12 -13.14 -9.26
C TYR A 137 -3.74 -11.74 -9.32
N GLU A 138 -5.04 -11.64 -9.61
CA GLU A 138 -5.75 -10.35 -9.69
C GLU A 138 -5.75 -9.55 -8.38
N GLU A 139 -5.73 -10.22 -7.22
CA GLU A 139 -5.63 -9.50 -5.94
C GLU A 139 -4.22 -8.95 -5.70
N ILE A 140 -3.19 -9.68 -6.12
CA ILE A 140 -1.82 -9.18 -6.09
C ILE A 140 -1.72 -7.98 -7.04
N LEU A 141 -2.27 -8.07 -8.26
CA LEU A 141 -2.28 -6.95 -9.20
C LEU A 141 -3.05 -5.73 -8.67
N SER A 142 -4.21 -5.93 -8.05
CA SER A 142 -4.98 -4.86 -7.42
C SER A 142 -4.16 -4.16 -6.33
N HIS A 143 -3.47 -4.96 -5.51
CA HIS A 143 -2.57 -4.45 -4.49
C HIS A 143 -1.41 -3.67 -5.11
N LEU A 144 -0.67 -4.24 -6.07
CA LEU A 144 0.45 -3.58 -6.73
C LEU A 144 0.02 -2.29 -7.43
N ARG A 145 -1.16 -2.26 -8.07
CA ARG A 145 -1.73 -1.07 -8.70
C ARG A 145 -1.96 0.04 -7.69
N TYR A 146 -2.50 -0.31 -6.52
CA TYR A 146 -2.74 0.64 -5.44
C TYR A 146 -1.46 1.32 -4.91
N PHE A 147 -0.32 0.62 -4.99
CA PHE A 147 0.99 1.12 -4.55
C PHE A 147 1.89 1.55 -5.72
N SER A 148 1.38 1.63 -6.94
CA SER A 148 2.20 1.87 -8.13
C SER A 148 2.89 3.24 -8.11
N VAL A 149 4.16 3.26 -8.50
CA VAL A 149 4.96 4.48 -8.70
C VAL A 149 5.12 4.73 -10.19
N LYS A 150 4.56 5.85 -10.66
CA LYS A 150 4.64 6.29 -12.06
C LYS A 150 6.10 6.42 -12.49
N GLY A 151 6.40 5.92 -13.68
CA GLY A 151 7.75 5.90 -14.24
C GLY A 151 8.58 4.68 -13.83
N VAL A 152 8.15 3.89 -12.85
CA VAL A 152 8.89 2.70 -12.37
C VAL A 152 8.07 1.42 -12.58
N GLU A 153 6.76 1.49 -12.38
CA GLU A 153 5.87 0.35 -12.53
C GLU A 153 4.48 0.75 -13.00
N LYS A 154 3.81 -0.17 -13.71
CA LYS A 154 2.40 -0.03 -14.08
C LYS A 154 1.72 -1.38 -14.16
N ILE A 155 0.40 -1.36 -14.06
CA ILE A 155 -0.44 -2.54 -14.28
C ILE A 155 -1.35 -2.20 -15.45
N GLU A 156 -1.23 -2.97 -16.54
CA GLU A 156 -1.95 -2.72 -17.79
C GLU A 156 -2.29 -4.05 -18.44
N SER A 157 -3.53 -4.18 -18.95
CA SER A 157 -4.00 -5.38 -19.66
C SER A 157 -3.75 -6.70 -18.90
N GLY A 158 -3.99 -6.71 -17.58
CA GLY A 158 -3.80 -7.89 -16.74
C GLY A 158 -2.33 -8.31 -16.57
N LYS A 159 -1.37 -7.43 -16.84
CA LYS A 159 0.06 -7.69 -16.63
C LYS A 159 0.67 -6.64 -15.70
N TYR A 160 1.69 -7.05 -14.95
CA TYR A 160 2.51 -6.17 -14.12
C TYR A 160 3.82 -5.83 -14.82
N TYR A 161 4.10 -4.54 -14.98
CA TYR A 161 5.31 -4.02 -15.60
C TYR A 161 6.16 -3.35 -14.53
N LYS A 162 7.46 -3.65 -14.49
CA LYS A 162 8.36 -3.10 -13.47
C LYS A 162 9.78 -2.98 -14.01
N THR A 163 10.37 -1.79 -13.88
CA THR A 163 11.82 -1.62 -14.01
C THR A 163 12.52 -2.15 -12.75
N ILE A 164 13.63 -2.85 -12.93
CA ILE A 164 14.43 -3.41 -11.84
C ILE A 164 15.92 -3.17 -12.08
N HIS A 165 16.69 -3.13 -10.99
CA HIS A 165 18.14 -3.23 -11.05
C HIS A 165 18.61 -4.53 -10.40
N ILE A 166 19.76 -5.03 -10.84
CA ILE A 166 20.42 -6.19 -10.24
C ILE A 166 21.85 -5.81 -9.92
N LYS A 167 22.20 -5.89 -8.63
CA LYS A 167 23.57 -5.66 -8.16
C LYS A 167 24.45 -6.85 -8.55
N ASN A 168 25.48 -6.57 -9.34
CA ASN A 168 26.54 -7.50 -9.70
C ASN A 168 27.89 -6.93 -9.26
N ASN A 169 28.45 -7.48 -8.17
CA ASN A 169 29.62 -6.91 -7.49
C ASN A 169 29.38 -5.43 -7.12
N SER A 170 30.14 -4.52 -7.72
CA SER A 170 30.07 -3.07 -7.46
C SER A 170 29.22 -2.31 -8.49
N GLN A 171 28.63 -3.00 -9.47
CA GLN A 171 27.83 -2.37 -10.53
C GLN A 171 26.37 -2.84 -10.48
N TYR A 172 25.48 -1.99 -10.97
CA TYR A 172 24.07 -2.31 -11.16
C TYR A 172 23.77 -2.48 -12.63
N VAL A 173 22.98 -3.50 -12.95
CA VAL A 173 22.45 -3.71 -14.30
C VAL A 173 20.95 -3.44 -14.28
N ASN A 174 20.52 -2.49 -15.10
CA ASN A 174 19.15 -2.02 -15.16
C ASN A 174 18.39 -2.71 -16.30
N GLY A 175 17.10 -2.92 -16.09
CA GLY A 175 16.21 -3.47 -17.10
C GLY A 175 14.77 -3.50 -16.61
N TYR A 176 13.94 -4.32 -17.24
CA TYR A 176 12.54 -4.43 -16.89
C TYR A 176 12.00 -5.85 -17.02
N ILE A 177 10.92 -6.09 -16.30
CA ILE A 177 10.13 -7.31 -16.36
C ILE A 177 8.67 -6.97 -16.67
N ILE A 178 8.01 -7.87 -17.39
CA ILE A 178 6.57 -7.86 -17.62
C ILE A 178 6.05 -9.22 -17.19
N VAL A 179 5.11 -9.25 -16.25
CA VAL A 179 4.63 -10.49 -15.64
C VAL A 179 3.14 -10.63 -15.91
N GLY A 180 2.76 -11.67 -16.65
CA GLY A 180 1.39 -12.13 -16.84
C GLY A 180 1.13 -13.46 -16.12
N ASN A 181 -0.13 -13.87 -16.06
CA ASN A 181 -0.54 -15.13 -15.45
C ASN A 181 -1.08 -16.11 -16.51
N ASN A 182 -0.59 -17.34 -16.50
CA ASN A 182 -1.12 -18.45 -17.29
C ASN A 182 -1.71 -19.51 -16.35
N GLU A 183 -3.01 -19.40 -16.11
CA GLU A 183 -3.73 -20.27 -15.17
C GLU A 183 -3.77 -21.73 -15.64
N GLU A 184 -3.86 -21.98 -16.94
CA GLU A 184 -3.90 -23.34 -17.50
C GLU A 184 -2.61 -24.11 -17.21
N LYS A 185 -1.46 -23.41 -17.21
CA LYS A 185 -0.14 -23.98 -16.97
C LYS A 185 0.35 -23.80 -15.52
N ASN A 186 -0.44 -23.17 -14.66
CA ASN A 186 -0.08 -22.83 -13.28
C ASN A 186 1.26 -22.08 -13.17
N CYS A 187 1.50 -21.13 -14.06
CA CYS A 187 2.73 -20.36 -14.09
C CYS A 187 2.53 -18.88 -14.38
N LEU A 188 3.46 -18.07 -13.90
CA LEU A 188 3.63 -16.70 -14.37
C LEU A 188 4.47 -16.70 -15.64
N GLU A 189 3.98 -16.02 -16.68
CA GLU A 189 4.74 -15.75 -17.90
C GLU A 189 5.47 -14.42 -17.71
N VAL A 190 6.81 -14.48 -17.65
CA VAL A 190 7.66 -13.33 -17.36
C VAL A 190 8.48 -13.00 -18.60
N GLU A 191 8.22 -11.84 -19.20
CA GLU A 191 9.06 -11.23 -20.22
C GLU A 191 10.16 -10.43 -19.53
N VAL A 192 11.41 -10.63 -19.94
CA VAL A 192 12.61 -10.06 -19.32
C VAL A 192 13.41 -9.32 -20.38
N SER A 193 13.81 -8.07 -20.10
CA SER A 193 14.63 -7.27 -21.03
C SER A 193 15.98 -7.92 -21.34
N SER A 194 16.51 -7.65 -22.53
CA SER A 194 17.77 -8.21 -23.02
C SER A 194 18.96 -7.96 -22.08
N SER A 195 18.99 -6.80 -21.43
CA SER A 195 19.99 -6.42 -20.43
C SER A 195 20.05 -7.36 -19.21
N LEU A 196 18.96 -8.07 -18.90
CA LEU A 196 18.84 -8.92 -17.72
C LEU A 196 18.93 -10.43 -18.04
N ILE A 197 19.16 -10.83 -19.29
CA ILE A 197 19.22 -12.24 -19.70
C ILE A 197 20.30 -13.03 -18.92
N LEU A 198 21.45 -12.41 -18.66
CA LEU A 198 22.54 -13.06 -17.90
C LEU A 198 22.27 -13.08 -16.38
N TYR A 199 21.17 -12.49 -15.92
CA TYR A 199 20.82 -12.37 -14.51
C TYR A 199 19.50 -13.08 -14.18
N LEU A 200 19.12 -14.09 -14.98
CA LEU A 200 17.84 -14.77 -14.82
C LEU A 200 17.67 -15.39 -13.43
N SER A 201 18.70 -15.95 -12.79
CA SER A 201 18.58 -16.50 -11.42
C SER A 201 18.05 -15.45 -10.43
N GLN A 202 18.56 -14.22 -10.53
CA GLN A 202 18.15 -13.10 -9.71
C GLN A 202 16.74 -12.62 -10.10
N VAL A 203 16.43 -12.56 -11.40
CA VAL A 203 15.08 -12.23 -11.88
C VAL A 203 14.03 -13.23 -11.37
N PHE A 204 14.34 -14.53 -11.38
CA PHE A 204 13.49 -15.58 -10.80
C PHE A 204 13.21 -15.30 -9.32
N CYS A 205 14.24 -14.97 -8.54
CA CYS A 205 14.07 -14.65 -7.11
C CYS A 205 13.21 -13.40 -6.90
N ILE A 206 13.43 -12.35 -7.70
CA ILE A 206 12.66 -11.10 -7.67
C ILE A 206 11.18 -11.39 -7.94
N VAL A 207 10.85 -12.11 -9.01
CA VAL A 207 9.45 -12.44 -9.33
C VAL A 207 8.84 -13.32 -8.23
N LYS A 208 9.58 -14.32 -7.75
CA LYS A 208 9.13 -15.17 -6.64
C LYS A 208 8.82 -14.38 -5.38
N ASN A 209 9.60 -13.34 -5.09
CA ASN A 209 9.38 -12.46 -3.94
C ASN A 209 8.17 -11.55 -4.16
N ILE A 210 8.06 -10.87 -5.31
CA ILE A 210 6.94 -9.97 -5.62
C ILE A 210 5.59 -10.69 -5.50
N PHE A 211 5.51 -11.94 -5.99
CA PHE A 211 4.27 -12.72 -6.05
C PHE A 211 4.16 -13.81 -4.95
N ASP A 212 5.12 -13.87 -4.02
CA ASP A 212 5.21 -14.86 -2.93
C ASP A 212 4.96 -16.30 -3.41
N LEU A 213 5.68 -16.69 -4.47
CA LEU A 213 5.49 -17.98 -5.14
C LEU A 213 5.95 -19.18 -4.30
N ASN A 214 6.79 -18.93 -3.30
CA ASN A 214 7.28 -19.94 -2.37
C ASN A 214 6.27 -20.26 -1.25
N SER A 215 5.13 -19.56 -1.16
CA SER A 215 4.07 -19.86 -0.19
C SER A 215 3.25 -21.08 -0.60
N ASP A 216 2.92 -21.92 0.39
CA ASP A 216 1.99 -23.04 0.25
C ASP A 216 0.57 -22.55 0.62
N PRO A 217 -0.32 -22.32 -0.37
CA PRO A 217 -1.63 -21.73 -0.12
C PRO A 217 -2.56 -22.65 0.68
N LYS A 218 -2.36 -23.97 0.66
CA LYS A 218 -3.19 -24.93 1.39
C LYS A 218 -2.80 -24.95 2.86
N MET A 219 -1.50 -24.97 3.13
CA MET A 219 -0.96 -24.89 4.50
C MET A 219 -1.42 -23.63 5.23
N VAL A 220 -1.29 -22.47 4.57
CA VAL A 220 -1.73 -21.19 5.14
C VAL A 220 -3.24 -21.21 5.41
N TYR A 221 -4.03 -21.76 4.48
CA TYR A 221 -5.48 -21.83 4.64
C TYR A 221 -5.92 -22.75 5.78
N ASP A 222 -5.26 -23.88 5.99
CA ASP A 222 -5.62 -24.78 7.08
C ASP A 222 -5.49 -24.13 8.45
N VAL A 223 -4.51 -23.23 8.63
CA VAL A 223 -4.35 -22.45 9.86
C VAL A 223 -5.36 -21.30 9.92
N LEU A 224 -5.53 -20.55 8.82
CA LEU A 224 -6.25 -19.28 8.85
C LEU A 224 -7.75 -19.36 8.56
N LYS A 225 -8.29 -20.46 8.05
CA LYS A 225 -9.71 -20.56 7.65
C LYS A 225 -10.70 -20.19 8.76
N SER A 226 -10.37 -20.48 10.02
CA SER A 226 -11.22 -20.12 11.16
C SER A 226 -11.17 -18.63 11.56
N SER A 227 -10.23 -17.84 11.03
CA SER A 227 -10.18 -16.38 11.27
C SER A 227 -11.42 -15.66 10.75
N ASN A 228 -12.06 -16.21 9.71
CA ASN A 228 -13.30 -15.68 9.17
C ASN A 228 -14.49 -15.71 10.15
N GLN A 229 -14.38 -16.44 11.27
CA GLN A 229 -15.36 -16.43 12.35
C GLN A 229 -15.32 -15.12 13.17
N HIS A 230 -14.14 -14.50 13.24
CA HIS A 230 -13.92 -13.24 13.96
C HIS A 230 -14.19 -12.03 13.07
N ILE A 231 -13.73 -12.09 11.82
CA ILE A 231 -13.90 -11.01 10.85
C ILE A 231 -14.31 -11.65 9.53
N LYS A 232 -15.54 -11.41 9.09
CA LYS A 232 -16.06 -12.04 7.87
C LYS A 232 -15.19 -11.68 6.66
N ASN A 233 -14.79 -12.70 5.89
CA ASN A 233 -13.96 -12.59 4.68
C ASN A 233 -12.55 -12.02 4.91
N CYS A 234 -12.03 -11.99 6.14
CA CYS A 234 -10.66 -11.51 6.39
C CYS A 234 -9.57 -12.42 5.80
N PHE A 235 -9.89 -13.65 5.41
CA PHE A 235 -8.94 -14.54 4.78
C PHE A 235 -9.57 -15.46 3.73
N ARG A 236 -8.88 -15.67 2.60
CA ARG A 236 -9.32 -16.54 1.50
C ARG A 236 -8.18 -17.48 1.07
N ILE A 237 -8.52 -18.72 0.69
CA ILE A 237 -7.51 -19.68 0.18
C ILE A 237 -6.78 -19.10 -1.03
N GLY A 238 -5.46 -19.24 -1.09
CA GLY A 238 -4.64 -18.67 -2.18
C GLY A 238 -4.23 -17.20 -1.97
N THR A 239 -4.57 -16.58 -0.84
CA THR A 239 -4.01 -15.27 -0.45
C THR A 239 -2.48 -15.37 -0.34
N ARG A 240 -1.78 -14.43 -0.95
CA ARG A 240 -0.30 -14.31 -0.95
C ARG A 240 0.11 -13.00 -0.31
N ILE A 241 1.35 -12.91 0.15
CA ILE A 241 1.93 -11.65 0.61
C ILE A 241 2.58 -10.95 -0.59
N PRO A 242 2.03 -9.83 -1.11
CA PRO A 242 2.70 -9.10 -2.19
C PRO A 242 4.06 -8.64 -1.69
N GLY A 243 5.16 -9.06 -2.33
CA GLY A 243 6.50 -8.68 -1.88
C GLY A 243 6.97 -7.34 -2.44
N SER A 244 8.27 -7.27 -2.69
CA SER A 244 8.96 -6.17 -3.39
C SER A 244 10.01 -6.73 -4.36
N ALA A 245 10.35 -5.93 -5.37
CA ALA A 245 11.47 -6.23 -6.27
C ALA A 245 12.83 -5.93 -5.62
N ASP A 246 12.86 -4.93 -4.74
CA ASP A 246 14.06 -4.44 -4.07
C ASP A 246 13.77 -4.12 -2.59
N ASP A 247 14.71 -4.49 -1.72
CA ASP A 247 14.58 -4.41 -0.26
C ASP A 247 14.71 -2.96 0.25
N PHE A 248 15.52 -2.13 -0.40
CA PHE A 248 15.66 -0.72 -0.04
C PHE A 248 14.45 0.07 -0.52
N GLU A 249 13.96 -0.22 -1.72
CA GLU A 249 12.75 0.36 -2.29
C GLU A 249 11.56 0.25 -1.34
N ILE A 250 11.30 -0.94 -0.81
CA ILE A 250 10.16 -1.15 0.11
C ILE A 250 10.35 -0.42 1.44
N CYS A 251 11.59 -0.26 1.91
CA CYS A 251 11.90 0.54 3.10
C CYS A 251 11.57 2.04 2.86
N VAL A 252 12.00 2.60 1.74
CA VAL A 252 11.71 4.00 1.37
C VAL A 252 10.20 4.21 1.20
N ARG A 253 9.52 3.29 0.51
CA ARG A 253 8.06 3.30 0.36
C ARG A 253 7.34 3.30 1.71
N ALA A 254 7.80 2.48 2.66
CA ALA A 254 7.23 2.42 3.99
C ALA A 254 7.37 3.75 4.74
N VAL A 255 8.55 4.40 4.68
CA VAL A 255 8.80 5.69 5.31
C VAL A 255 7.99 6.82 4.67
N VAL A 256 7.97 6.89 3.33
CA VAL A 256 7.21 7.91 2.60
C VAL A 256 5.71 7.76 2.87
N GLY A 257 5.19 6.53 2.92
CA GLY A 257 3.78 6.21 3.17
C GLY A 257 3.26 6.52 4.57
N GLN A 258 4.12 6.84 5.54
CA GLN A 258 3.69 7.15 6.91
C GLN A 258 2.75 8.37 6.95
N LEU A 259 1.57 8.21 7.56
CA LEU A 259 0.62 9.29 7.90
C LEU A 259 0.19 10.18 6.72
N VAL A 260 0.22 9.65 5.49
CA VAL A 260 -0.19 10.38 4.27
C VAL A 260 -1.18 9.55 3.46
N SER A 261 -1.89 10.21 2.55
CA SER A 261 -2.69 9.50 1.56
C SER A 261 -1.79 8.75 0.57
N MET A 262 -2.35 7.70 -0.02
CA MET A 262 -1.64 6.86 -0.98
C MET A 262 -1.31 7.59 -2.28
N LYS A 263 -2.20 8.48 -2.73
CA LYS A 263 -1.94 9.38 -3.87
C LYS A 263 -0.74 10.28 -3.59
N ASN A 264 -0.70 10.93 -2.42
CA ASN A 264 0.43 11.79 -2.05
C ASN A 264 1.73 10.99 -1.94
N ALA A 265 1.70 9.78 -1.36
CA ALA A 265 2.88 8.93 -1.27
C ALA A 265 3.40 8.54 -2.67
N ALA A 266 2.50 8.17 -3.59
CA ALA A 266 2.86 7.82 -4.96
C ALA A 266 3.47 9.01 -5.73
N ASP A 267 2.91 10.22 -5.58
CA ASP A 267 3.42 11.43 -6.22
C ASP A 267 4.82 11.79 -5.69
N VAL A 268 5.04 11.71 -4.37
CA VAL A 268 6.35 11.92 -3.74
C VAL A 268 7.37 10.87 -4.21
N LEU A 269 7.00 9.60 -4.27
CA LEU A 269 7.88 8.52 -4.75
C LEU A 269 8.21 8.67 -6.24
N CYS A 270 7.27 9.15 -7.06
CA CYS A 270 7.52 9.46 -8.46
C CYS A 270 8.60 10.55 -8.59
N ALA A 271 8.44 11.66 -7.86
CA ALA A 271 9.44 12.73 -7.85
C ALA A 271 10.80 12.26 -7.29
N PHE A 272 10.79 11.36 -6.30
CA PHE A 272 11.99 10.72 -5.76
C PHE A 272 12.74 9.89 -6.81
N CYS A 273 12.02 9.10 -7.60
CA CYS A 273 12.62 8.30 -8.68
C CYS A 273 13.08 9.16 -9.85
N GLN A 274 12.34 10.22 -10.21
CA GLN A 274 12.77 11.17 -11.25
C GLN A 274 14.07 11.88 -10.88
N LYS A 275 14.27 12.15 -9.59
CA LYS A 275 15.42 12.90 -9.08
C LYS A 275 16.65 12.03 -8.85
N PHE A 276 16.47 10.86 -8.22
CA PHE A 276 17.58 10.02 -7.76
C PHE A 276 17.67 8.66 -8.48
N GLY A 277 16.70 8.34 -9.34
CA GLY A 277 16.66 7.06 -10.06
C GLY A 277 17.39 7.14 -11.39
N ASP A 278 18.02 6.04 -11.79
CA ASP A 278 18.65 5.96 -13.11
C ASP A 278 17.58 5.83 -14.19
N LYS A 279 17.77 6.53 -15.31
CA LYS A 279 16.92 6.36 -16.49
C LYS A 279 17.17 5.00 -17.15
N VAL A 280 16.11 4.37 -17.64
CA VAL A 280 16.18 3.10 -18.36
C VAL A 280 15.45 3.20 -19.69
N GLU A 281 16.12 2.79 -20.76
CA GLU A 281 15.51 2.71 -22.09
C GLU A 281 14.65 1.43 -22.18
N THR A 282 13.33 1.59 -22.08
CA THR A 282 12.38 0.46 -22.15
C THR A 282 11.57 0.43 -23.45
N ASN A 283 11.40 1.59 -24.11
CA ASN A 283 10.40 1.82 -25.17
C ASN A 283 8.95 1.50 -24.72
N ILE A 284 8.68 1.49 -23.41
CA ILE A 284 7.36 1.25 -22.83
C ILE A 284 6.94 2.50 -22.08
N ASP A 285 5.83 3.11 -22.53
CA ASP A 285 5.29 4.31 -21.87
C ASP A 285 4.99 4.06 -20.38
N GLY A 286 5.43 4.99 -19.53
CA GLY A 286 5.32 4.91 -18.08
C GLY A 286 6.38 4.06 -17.37
N LEU A 287 7.39 3.54 -18.08
CA LEU A 287 8.58 2.88 -17.51
C LEU A 287 9.86 3.61 -17.95
N GLU A 288 10.32 4.53 -17.13
CA GLU A 288 11.40 5.47 -17.45
C GLU A 288 12.58 5.42 -16.46
N TYR A 289 12.34 5.04 -15.20
CA TYR A 289 13.32 5.10 -14.11
C TYR A 289 13.36 3.80 -13.32
N VAL A 290 14.55 3.33 -12.94
CA VAL A 290 14.68 2.37 -11.84
C VAL A 290 14.64 3.09 -10.50
N PHE A 291 14.22 2.38 -9.46
CA PHE A 291 14.19 2.94 -8.11
C PHE A 291 15.61 3.27 -7.62
N PRO A 292 15.83 4.37 -6.89
CA PRO A 292 17.17 4.75 -6.41
C PRO A 292 17.84 3.69 -5.53
N THR A 293 19.16 3.52 -5.67
CA THR A 293 19.94 2.59 -4.86
C THR A 293 20.27 3.15 -3.47
N PRO A 294 20.59 2.31 -2.47
CA PRO A 294 21.13 2.78 -1.19
C PRO A 294 22.38 3.63 -1.37
N GLU A 295 23.28 3.26 -2.29
CA GLU A 295 24.52 3.98 -2.56
C GLU A 295 24.27 5.38 -3.11
N THR A 296 23.28 5.54 -3.99
CA THR A 296 22.88 6.84 -4.53
C THR A 296 22.43 7.78 -3.40
N ILE A 297 21.60 7.28 -2.47
CA ILE A 297 21.07 8.10 -1.37
C ILE A 297 22.13 8.37 -0.30
N ASN A 298 22.96 7.38 0.03
CA ASN A 298 24.06 7.54 0.99
C ASN A 298 25.21 8.42 0.45
N GLY A 299 25.29 8.59 -0.88
CA GLY A 299 26.27 9.46 -1.54
C GLY A 299 25.90 10.95 -1.53
N ILE A 300 24.68 11.32 -1.12
CA ILE A 300 24.28 12.73 -1.00
C ILE A 300 25.10 13.38 0.13
N LYS A 301 25.73 14.52 -0.15
CA LYS A 301 26.51 15.25 0.86
C LYS A 301 25.62 15.70 2.01
N ASN A 302 26.11 15.58 3.24
CA ASN A 302 25.33 15.92 4.45
C ASN A 302 24.78 17.36 4.43
N GLU A 303 25.52 18.31 3.83
CA GLU A 303 25.12 19.71 3.72
C GLU A 303 23.93 19.92 2.75
N GLU A 304 23.86 19.11 1.69
CA GLU A 304 22.84 19.18 0.63
C GLU A 304 21.65 18.25 0.92
N MET A 305 21.79 17.28 1.83
CA MET A 305 20.81 16.21 2.10
C MET A 305 19.37 16.72 2.29
N TYR A 306 19.19 17.74 3.13
CA TYR A 306 17.85 18.28 3.39
C TYR A 306 17.31 19.05 2.19
N ASP A 307 18.14 19.81 1.48
CA ASP A 307 17.70 20.56 0.30
C ASP A 307 17.30 19.60 -0.82
N GLU A 308 18.07 18.52 -0.98
CA GLU A 308 17.84 17.49 -1.99
C GLU A 308 16.57 16.68 -1.72
N ILE A 309 16.40 16.16 -0.50
CA ILE A 309 15.28 15.27 -0.16
C ILE A 309 14.02 16.06 0.22
N CYS A 310 14.13 17.13 1.00
CA CYS A 310 12.94 17.88 1.45
C CYS A 310 12.30 18.73 0.35
N SER A 311 13.02 19.08 -0.72
CA SER A 311 12.42 19.70 -1.91
C SER A 311 11.36 18.82 -2.58
N LEU A 312 11.33 17.51 -2.29
CA LEU A 312 10.34 16.56 -2.77
C LEU A 312 9.10 16.45 -1.86
N HIS A 313 8.87 17.42 -0.98
CA HIS A 313 7.81 17.41 0.05
C HIS A 313 7.99 16.29 1.10
N ILE A 314 9.20 15.78 1.27
CA ILE A 314 9.56 14.84 2.33
C ILE A 314 10.01 15.62 3.57
N ILE A 315 9.32 15.46 4.69
CA ILE A 315 9.69 16.15 5.94
C ILE A 315 11.05 15.65 6.48
N ARG A 316 11.75 16.50 7.25
CA ARG A 316 13.10 16.21 7.77
C ARG A 316 13.22 14.86 8.49
N THR A 317 12.25 14.49 9.32
CA THR A 317 12.29 13.20 10.04
C THR A 317 12.19 11.98 9.12
N LYS A 318 11.48 12.09 7.99
CA LYS A 318 11.44 11.04 6.95
C LYS A 318 12.73 11.03 6.14
N ALA A 319 13.31 12.19 5.86
CA ALA A 319 14.62 12.29 5.22
C ALA A 319 15.70 11.60 6.08
N ASP A 320 15.75 11.91 7.39
CA ASP A 320 16.64 11.25 8.37
C ASP A 320 16.46 9.72 8.36
N ALA A 321 15.21 9.24 8.29
CA ALA A 321 14.91 7.81 8.25
C ALA A 321 15.39 7.16 6.94
N ILE A 322 15.13 7.78 5.79
CA ILE A 322 15.56 7.28 4.47
C ILE A 322 17.09 7.18 4.40
N THR A 323 17.81 8.22 4.83
CA THR A 323 19.27 8.24 4.79
C THR A 323 19.88 7.32 5.85
N GLY A 324 19.26 7.23 7.03
CA GLY A 324 19.66 6.27 8.06
C GLY A 324 19.49 4.81 7.62
N ILE A 325 18.43 4.51 6.86
CA ILE A 325 18.24 3.19 6.22
C ILE A 325 19.31 2.96 5.16
N ALA A 326 19.51 3.91 4.23
CA ALA A 326 20.50 3.80 3.15
C ALA A 326 21.90 3.52 3.70
N LYS A 327 22.31 4.26 4.74
CA LYS A 327 23.58 4.05 5.43
C LYS A 327 23.73 2.64 5.98
N LYS A 328 22.72 2.10 6.67
CA LYS A 328 22.77 0.74 7.22
C LYS A 328 22.82 -0.36 6.15
N PHE A 329 22.21 -0.13 4.97
CA PHE A 329 22.38 -1.02 3.82
C PHE A 329 23.83 -0.97 3.30
N CYS A 330 24.40 0.22 3.12
CA CYS A 330 25.79 0.39 2.65
C CYS A 330 26.82 -0.18 3.65
N ASP A 331 26.59 -0.02 4.94
CA ASP A 331 27.45 -0.55 6.01
C ASP A 331 27.29 -2.08 6.19
N GLY A 332 26.34 -2.72 5.50
CA GLY A 332 26.04 -4.15 5.62
C GLY A 332 25.36 -4.56 6.94
N VAL A 333 24.92 -3.59 7.75
CA VAL A 333 24.20 -3.82 9.02
C VAL A 333 22.77 -4.28 8.78
N LEU A 334 22.13 -3.79 7.70
CA LEU A 334 20.77 -4.16 7.32
C LEU A 334 20.81 -5.08 6.09
N ASP A 335 20.83 -6.39 6.32
CA ASP A 335 20.80 -7.43 5.29
C ASP A 335 19.45 -8.15 5.27
N ILE A 336 18.56 -7.71 4.39
CA ILE A 336 17.23 -8.31 4.20
C ILE A 336 17.31 -9.53 3.27
N LYS A 337 18.05 -9.41 2.17
CA LYS A 337 18.19 -10.45 1.14
C LYS A 337 18.68 -11.80 1.68
N TYR A 338 19.64 -11.77 2.60
CA TYR A 338 20.10 -12.98 3.29
C TYR A 338 19.66 -13.03 4.76
N GLY A 339 18.87 -12.09 5.26
CA GLY A 339 18.37 -12.11 6.63
C GLY A 339 17.47 -13.33 6.92
N VAL A 340 17.73 -14.04 8.02
CA VAL A 340 16.92 -15.21 8.45
C VAL A 340 16.05 -14.89 9.65
N ASP A 341 16.53 -14.00 10.51
CA ASP A 341 15.83 -13.53 11.69
C ASP A 341 15.18 -12.17 11.42
N ALA A 342 13.87 -12.21 11.17
CA ALA A 342 13.09 -10.99 11.00
C ALA A 342 13.16 -10.08 12.24
N GLN A 343 13.32 -10.65 13.44
CA GLN A 343 13.44 -9.85 14.68
C GLN A 343 14.76 -9.08 14.73
N GLU A 344 15.83 -9.61 14.16
CA GLU A 344 17.10 -8.89 14.03
C GLU A 344 16.98 -7.69 13.10
N VAL A 345 16.36 -7.89 11.93
CA VAL A 345 16.08 -6.80 10.99
C VAL A 345 15.19 -5.74 11.64
N ILE A 346 14.11 -6.14 12.32
CA ILE A 346 13.21 -5.24 13.05
C ILE A 346 13.98 -4.46 14.13
N ARG A 347 14.86 -5.10 14.90
CA ARG A 347 15.71 -4.42 15.89
C ARG A 347 16.59 -3.37 15.23
N HIS A 348 17.26 -3.68 14.11
CA HIS A 348 18.09 -2.71 13.40
C HIS A 348 17.27 -1.55 12.83
N LEU A 349 16.09 -1.82 12.27
CA LEU A 349 15.17 -0.79 11.78
C LEU A 349 14.73 0.15 12.91
N ASN A 350 14.37 -0.39 14.09
CA ASN A 350 13.94 0.41 15.24
C ASN A 350 15.04 1.30 15.85
N THR A 351 16.32 1.06 15.52
CA THR A 351 17.40 2.00 15.91
C THR A 351 17.44 3.28 15.06
N ILE A 352 16.70 3.32 13.95
CA ILE A 352 16.70 4.44 13.01
C ILE A 352 15.63 5.44 13.46
N LYS A 353 16.06 6.69 13.70
CA LYS A 353 15.15 7.79 14.03
C LYS A 353 14.13 7.97 12.90
N GLY A 354 12.84 7.98 13.24
CA GLY A 354 11.74 8.08 12.27
C GLY A 354 11.19 6.74 11.76
N VAL A 355 11.77 5.62 12.19
CA VAL A 355 11.24 4.27 11.93
C VAL A 355 10.62 3.73 13.22
N GLY A 356 9.29 3.68 13.26
CA GLY A 356 8.53 3.12 14.38
C GLY A 356 8.01 1.71 14.09
N LYS A 357 7.34 1.11 15.09
CA LYS A 357 6.81 -0.27 15.04
C LYS A 357 6.00 -0.56 13.77
N TRP A 358 5.08 0.31 13.39
CA TRP A 358 4.28 0.11 12.16
C TRP A 358 5.19 -0.02 10.91
N THR A 359 6.23 0.81 10.81
CA THR A 359 7.14 0.80 9.65
C THR A 359 8.01 -0.46 9.66
N SER A 360 8.57 -0.84 10.81
CA SER A 360 9.37 -2.07 10.92
C SER A 360 8.56 -3.32 10.62
N ASP A 361 7.32 -3.38 11.13
CA ASP A 361 6.41 -4.50 10.91
C ASP A 361 6.00 -4.61 9.43
N TYR A 362 5.69 -3.46 8.80
CA TYR A 362 5.37 -3.42 7.38
C TYR A 362 6.54 -3.91 6.51
N ILE A 363 7.76 -3.43 6.78
CA ILE A 363 8.97 -3.88 6.08
C ILE A 363 9.20 -5.37 6.31
N ALA A 364 9.02 -5.87 7.54
CA ALA A 364 9.20 -7.29 7.83
C ALA A 364 8.19 -8.18 7.09
N THR A 365 6.93 -7.77 7.01
CA THR A 365 5.91 -8.47 6.22
C THR A 365 6.25 -8.44 4.73
N ARG A 366 6.64 -7.29 4.17
CA ARG A 366 6.74 -7.07 2.72
C ARG A 366 8.10 -7.42 2.09
N ALA A 367 9.20 -7.23 2.82
CA ALA A 367 10.57 -7.42 2.31
C ALA A 367 11.14 -8.78 2.74
N ILE A 368 11.01 -9.09 4.03
CA ILE A 368 11.62 -10.28 4.63
C ILE A 368 10.76 -11.53 4.36
N ASP A 369 9.48 -11.35 3.97
CA ASP A 369 8.47 -12.42 3.94
C ASP A 369 8.30 -13.05 5.33
N TYR A 370 8.33 -12.21 6.38
CA TYR A 370 8.06 -12.67 7.73
C TYR A 370 6.57 -12.97 7.87
N SER A 371 6.24 -14.24 8.08
CA SER A 371 4.88 -14.75 7.97
C SER A 371 4.00 -14.50 9.18
N ASP A 372 4.52 -13.94 10.27
CA ASP A 372 3.86 -13.97 11.58
C ASP A 372 3.68 -12.61 12.28
N ILE A 373 3.16 -11.61 11.56
CA ILE A 373 2.83 -10.28 12.10
C ILE A 373 1.35 -9.96 11.94
N ILE A 374 0.70 -9.51 13.02
CA ILE A 374 -0.57 -8.79 12.95
C ILE A 374 -0.31 -7.28 13.10
N MET A 375 -0.60 -6.49 12.07
CA MET A 375 -0.33 -5.04 12.09
C MET A 375 -1.45 -4.25 12.79
N GLU A 376 -1.64 -4.50 14.09
CA GLU A 376 -2.72 -3.91 14.90
C GLU A 376 -2.69 -2.36 15.00
N THR A 377 -1.50 -1.77 14.83
CA THR A 377 -1.33 -0.31 14.84
C THR A 377 -1.64 0.36 13.49
N ASP A 378 -1.87 -0.43 12.44
CA ASP A 378 -2.27 0.10 11.13
C ASP A 378 -3.65 0.76 11.22
N TYR A 379 -3.80 1.91 10.55
CA TYR A 379 -5.03 2.68 10.58
C TYR A 379 -6.24 1.87 10.09
N THR A 380 -6.08 1.13 9.00
CA THR A 380 -7.15 0.34 8.38
C THR A 380 -7.52 -0.83 9.27
N ILE A 381 -6.51 -1.57 9.77
CA ILE A 381 -6.73 -2.72 10.64
C ILE A 381 -7.38 -2.30 11.96
N ARG A 382 -6.92 -1.20 12.57
CA ARG A 382 -7.55 -0.65 13.78
C ARG A 382 -9.03 -0.30 13.53
N LYS A 383 -9.35 0.29 12.37
CA LYS A 383 -10.74 0.60 12.00
C LYS A 383 -11.60 -0.65 11.81
N ILE A 384 -11.01 -1.74 11.30
CA ILE A 384 -11.69 -3.04 11.21
C ILE A 384 -11.96 -3.58 12.61
N PHE A 385 -10.96 -3.60 13.48
CA PHE A 385 -11.11 -4.11 14.84
C PHE A 385 -12.13 -3.32 15.63
N GLU A 386 -12.13 -1.98 15.54
CA GLU A 386 -13.15 -1.11 16.13
C GLU A 386 -14.56 -1.45 15.64
N LYS A 387 -14.74 -1.71 14.34
CA LYS A 387 -16.05 -2.02 13.74
C LYS A 387 -16.57 -3.40 14.17
N GLU A 388 -15.68 -4.39 14.23
CA GLU A 388 -16.02 -5.77 14.60
C GLU A 388 -16.01 -6.00 16.13
N GLY A 389 -15.76 -4.96 16.93
CA GLY A 389 -15.76 -5.03 18.40
C GLY A 389 -14.56 -5.79 18.99
N ILE A 390 -13.47 -5.91 18.23
CA ILE A 390 -12.25 -6.62 18.66
C ILE A 390 -11.38 -5.65 19.48
N THR A 391 -11.28 -5.93 20.79
CA THR A 391 -10.48 -5.14 21.73
C THR A 391 -9.17 -5.80 22.11
N ASP A 392 -9.08 -7.13 21.97
CA ASP A 392 -7.89 -7.92 22.29
C ASP A 392 -7.39 -8.68 21.05
N THR A 393 -6.18 -8.35 20.60
CA THR A 393 -5.54 -8.96 19.44
C THR A 393 -4.94 -10.34 19.75
N PHE A 394 -4.88 -10.74 21.03
CA PHE A 394 -4.42 -12.06 21.45
C PHE A 394 -5.25 -13.20 20.86
N ILE A 395 -6.51 -12.94 20.48
CA ILE A 395 -7.36 -13.92 19.76
C ILE A 395 -6.73 -14.43 18.46
N PHE A 396 -5.78 -13.67 17.89
CA PHE A 396 -5.05 -14.02 16.68
C PHE A 396 -3.77 -14.81 16.92
N GLU A 397 -3.30 -14.99 18.17
CA GLU A 397 -2.08 -15.76 18.49
C GLU A 397 -2.17 -17.22 18.02
N LYS A 398 -3.37 -17.80 18.06
CA LYS A 398 -3.63 -19.17 17.56
C LYS A 398 -3.38 -19.34 16.06
N TYR A 399 -3.23 -18.24 15.32
CA TYR A 399 -2.93 -18.23 13.88
C TYR A 399 -1.44 -18.11 13.57
N SER A 400 -0.58 -18.07 14.59
CA SER A 400 0.85 -18.28 14.40
C SER A 400 1.07 -19.65 13.73
N PRO A 401 1.97 -19.76 12.74
CA PRO A 401 2.96 -18.76 12.30
C PRO A 401 2.58 -17.94 11.04
N PHE A 402 1.29 -17.77 10.74
CA PHE A 402 0.81 -17.18 9.47
C PHE A 402 0.07 -15.84 9.61
N ARG A 403 0.21 -15.13 10.73
CA ARG A 403 -0.52 -13.87 10.98
C ARG A 403 -0.30 -12.77 9.92
N SER A 404 0.83 -12.74 9.22
CA SER A 404 1.07 -11.78 8.13
C SER A 404 0.13 -11.98 6.93
N HIS A 405 -0.26 -13.21 6.64
CA HIS A 405 -1.25 -13.48 5.60
C HIS A 405 -2.64 -12.98 6.02
N LEU A 406 -2.94 -13.04 7.32
CA LEU A 406 -4.15 -12.42 7.87
C LEU A 406 -4.07 -10.88 7.78
N THR A 407 -2.93 -10.27 8.10
CA THR A 407 -2.69 -8.83 7.88
C THR A 407 -2.99 -8.42 6.43
N VAL A 408 -2.49 -9.18 5.44
CA VAL A 408 -2.77 -8.90 4.02
C VAL A 408 -4.25 -9.07 3.69
N GLY A 409 -4.90 -10.11 4.21
CA GLY A 409 -6.34 -10.29 4.03
C GLY A 409 -7.18 -9.16 4.63
N LEU A 410 -6.76 -8.59 5.77
CA LEU A 410 -7.38 -7.41 6.37
C LEU A 410 -7.16 -6.15 5.50
N PHE A 411 -5.98 -5.99 4.89
CA PHE A 411 -5.77 -4.91 3.91
C PHE A 411 -6.68 -5.05 2.69
N ALA A 412 -7.02 -6.27 2.26
CA ALA A 412 -7.95 -6.48 1.15
C ALA A 412 -9.40 -6.07 1.52
N LEU A 413 -9.76 -6.04 2.81
CA LEU A 413 -11.05 -5.52 3.27
C LEU A 413 -11.12 -3.99 3.27
N ARG A 414 -10.01 -3.30 3.00
CA ARG A 414 -9.94 -1.83 2.93
C ARG A 414 -11.02 -1.26 2.03
N ASP A 415 -11.24 -1.82 0.84
CA ASP A 415 -12.23 -1.28 -0.11
C ASP A 415 -13.67 -1.46 0.40
N VAL A 416 -13.94 -2.53 1.14
CA VAL A 416 -15.25 -2.73 1.82
C VAL A 416 -15.48 -1.67 2.91
N LEU A 417 -14.41 -1.15 3.53
CA LEU A 417 -14.50 -0.02 4.47
C LEU A 417 -14.48 1.33 3.75
N LEU A 418 -13.73 1.49 2.67
CA LEU A 418 -13.62 2.74 1.91
C LEU A 418 -14.84 3.02 1.03
N VAL A 419 -15.58 2.00 0.58
CA VAL A 419 -16.90 2.17 -0.06
C VAL A 419 -17.88 2.83 0.91
N THR A 420 -17.76 2.54 2.21
CA THR A 420 -18.53 3.29 3.23
C THR A 420 -18.02 4.73 3.42
N ASP A 421 -16.87 5.10 2.86
CA ASP A 421 -16.29 6.43 2.97
C ASP A 421 -16.44 7.28 1.69
N THR A 422 -17.07 6.76 0.64
CA THR A 422 -17.38 7.53 -0.57
C THR A 422 -18.34 8.66 -0.22
N ILE A 423 -18.01 9.87 -0.70
CA ILE A 423 -18.87 11.03 -0.57
C ILE A 423 -19.68 11.13 -1.84
N TYR A 424 -21.00 11.09 -1.71
CA TYR A 424 -21.90 11.37 -2.81
C TYR A 424 -22.31 12.83 -2.78
N LYS A 425 -22.43 13.44 -3.96
CA LYS A 425 -22.85 14.82 -4.14
C LYS A 425 -23.99 14.95 -5.14
N THR A 426 -24.76 16.01 -4.99
CA THR A 426 -25.74 16.49 -5.97
C THR A 426 -25.85 18.00 -5.86
N SER A 427 -26.39 18.62 -6.91
CA SER A 427 -26.66 20.06 -6.96
C SER A 427 -28.16 20.34 -6.78
N TYR A 428 -28.48 21.48 -6.20
CA TYR A 428 -29.83 21.99 -6.00
C TYR A 428 -29.90 23.46 -6.42
N SER A 429 -30.84 23.79 -7.31
CA SER A 429 -31.06 25.17 -7.74
C SER A 429 -31.98 25.88 -6.75
N SER A 430 -31.56 27.04 -6.24
CA SER A 430 -32.32 27.79 -5.23
C SER A 430 -32.41 29.29 -5.54
N PRO A 431 -33.34 30.03 -4.91
CA PRO A 431 -33.39 31.50 -5.01
C PRO A 431 -32.12 32.23 -4.55
N VAL A 432 -31.21 31.55 -3.84
CA VAL A 432 -29.94 32.10 -3.36
C VAL A 432 -28.72 31.61 -4.13
N GLY A 433 -28.93 30.96 -5.27
CA GLY A 433 -27.89 30.39 -6.13
C GLY A 433 -27.85 28.86 -6.12
N SER A 434 -26.85 28.29 -6.79
CA SER A 434 -26.61 26.85 -6.80
C SER A 434 -26.11 26.38 -5.44
N ILE A 435 -26.66 25.27 -4.96
CA ILE A 435 -26.31 24.64 -3.69
C ILE A 435 -25.74 23.25 -3.97
N LEU A 436 -24.52 23.01 -3.52
CA LEU A 436 -23.93 21.67 -3.52
C LEU A 436 -24.24 20.95 -2.21
N ILE A 437 -24.84 19.77 -2.30
CA ILE A 437 -25.20 18.90 -1.17
C ILE A 437 -24.26 17.69 -1.19
N ALA A 438 -23.73 17.29 -0.04
CA ALA A 438 -22.87 16.11 0.08
C ALA A 438 -23.24 15.22 1.28
N CYS A 439 -23.26 13.91 1.06
CA CYS A 439 -23.47 12.90 2.10
C CYS A 439 -22.32 11.89 2.16
N LYS A 440 -22.11 11.31 3.35
CA LYS A 440 -21.15 10.22 3.62
C LYS A 440 -21.81 9.27 4.62
N LYS A 441 -21.88 7.96 4.31
CA LYS A 441 -22.61 6.96 5.11
C LYS A 441 -24.05 7.38 5.40
N GLU A 442 -24.77 7.87 4.37
CA GLU A 442 -26.15 8.36 4.49
C GLU A 442 -26.32 9.59 5.41
N LYS A 443 -25.22 10.16 5.94
CA LYS A 443 -25.25 11.38 6.76
C LYS A 443 -24.80 12.58 5.97
N ILE A 444 -25.45 13.72 6.17
CA ILE A 444 -25.16 14.97 5.49
C ILE A 444 -23.90 15.57 6.10
N VAL A 445 -22.85 15.69 5.29
CA VAL A 445 -21.56 16.25 5.69
C VAL A 445 -21.36 17.65 5.13
N GLY A 446 -22.19 18.06 4.17
CA GLY A 446 -22.05 19.32 3.45
C GLY A 446 -23.31 19.83 2.79
N LEU A 447 -23.50 21.15 2.84
CA LEU A 447 -24.43 21.95 2.06
C LEU A 447 -23.80 23.33 1.87
N TRP A 448 -23.26 23.60 0.68
CA TRP A 448 -22.56 24.85 0.37
C TRP A 448 -23.29 25.62 -0.71
N ILE A 449 -23.51 26.90 -0.49
CA ILE A 449 -23.97 27.82 -1.54
C ILE A 449 -22.74 28.23 -2.35
N GLU A 450 -22.81 28.12 -3.68
CA GLU A 450 -21.71 28.47 -4.57
C GLU A 450 -21.16 29.88 -4.26
N GLY A 451 -19.83 30.01 -4.24
CA GLY A 451 -19.14 31.25 -3.89
C GLY A 451 -19.07 31.58 -2.39
N GLN A 452 -19.55 30.70 -1.49
CA GLN A 452 -19.37 30.93 -0.04
C GLN A 452 -17.91 30.80 0.42
N LYS A 453 -17.52 31.59 1.42
CA LYS A 453 -16.27 31.43 2.15
C LYS A 453 -16.19 30.02 2.74
N ASN A 454 -14.99 29.43 2.68
CA ASN A 454 -14.74 28.04 3.09
C ASN A 454 -15.61 27.03 2.29
N TYR A 455 -15.88 27.31 1.01
CA TYR A 455 -16.50 26.37 0.08
C TYR A 455 -15.72 25.05 0.09
N LEU A 456 -16.42 23.92 0.24
CA LEU A 456 -15.83 22.59 0.32
C LEU A 456 -14.74 22.42 1.40
N SER A 457 -14.69 23.24 2.45
CA SER A 457 -13.56 23.38 3.40
C SER A 457 -12.77 22.12 3.82
N ASN A 458 -13.41 20.96 3.89
CA ASN A 458 -12.81 19.69 4.33
C ASN A 458 -12.66 18.66 3.21
N PHE A 459 -12.96 19.02 1.96
CA PHE A 459 -13.11 18.11 0.84
C PHE A 459 -12.58 18.71 -0.46
N LYS A 460 -12.31 17.85 -1.44
CA LYS A 460 -12.08 18.24 -2.82
C LYS A 460 -13.21 17.73 -3.68
N GLU A 461 -13.67 18.56 -4.61
CA GLU A 461 -14.82 18.22 -5.44
C GLU A 461 -14.58 16.96 -6.31
N GLU A 462 -13.35 16.78 -6.76
CA GLU A 462 -12.88 15.62 -7.55
C GLU A 462 -12.97 14.29 -6.79
N GLU A 463 -13.02 14.33 -5.46
CA GLU A 463 -13.09 13.14 -4.59
C GLU A 463 -14.54 12.71 -4.32
N MET A 464 -15.52 13.48 -4.79
CA MET A 464 -16.95 13.23 -4.61
C MET A 464 -17.57 12.66 -5.89
N LYS A 465 -18.48 11.69 -5.74
CA LYS A 465 -19.21 11.10 -6.88
C LYS A 465 -20.61 11.69 -6.99
N GLU A 466 -21.02 12.06 -8.19
CA GLU A 466 -22.40 12.47 -8.44
C GLU A 466 -23.36 11.30 -8.22
N ARG A 467 -24.46 11.56 -7.53
CA ARG A 467 -25.51 10.57 -7.28
C ARG A 467 -26.83 11.26 -7.00
N GLU A 468 -27.70 11.31 -8.00
CA GLU A 468 -29.01 11.97 -7.90
C GLU A 468 -30.04 11.15 -7.10
N ASP A 469 -29.88 9.83 -7.05
CA ASP A 469 -30.84 8.87 -6.48
C ASP A 469 -30.53 8.46 -5.02
N ASP A 470 -29.49 9.04 -4.40
CA ASP A 470 -29.15 8.73 -3.01
C ASP A 470 -30.24 9.20 -2.04
N ALA A 471 -30.75 8.29 -1.21
CA ALA A 471 -31.89 8.55 -0.34
C ALA A 471 -31.68 9.76 0.60
N SER A 472 -30.47 9.96 1.12
CA SER A 472 -30.16 11.07 2.01
C SER A 472 -30.06 12.40 1.26
N LEU A 473 -29.51 12.39 0.03
CA LEU A 473 -29.46 13.58 -0.82
C LEU A 473 -30.86 14.00 -1.27
N VAL A 474 -31.71 13.05 -1.66
CA VAL A 474 -33.13 13.29 -2.01
C VAL A 474 -33.90 13.87 -0.82
N LYS A 475 -33.70 13.34 0.40
CA LYS A 475 -34.29 13.90 1.61
C LYS A 475 -33.93 15.38 1.82
N VAL A 476 -32.66 15.75 1.59
CA VAL A 476 -32.24 17.17 1.70
C VAL A 476 -32.88 18.03 0.62
N LYS A 477 -32.99 17.56 -0.63
CA LYS A 477 -33.69 18.31 -1.69
C LYS A 477 -35.15 18.58 -1.31
N ASN A 478 -35.87 17.55 -0.87
CA ASN A 478 -37.26 17.69 -0.40
C ASN A 478 -37.39 18.61 0.83
N TRP A 479 -36.38 18.60 1.71
CA TRP A 479 -36.31 19.53 2.84
C TRP A 479 -36.13 20.97 2.36
N LEU A 480 -35.24 21.21 1.38
CA LEU A 480 -35.01 22.52 0.78
C LEU A 480 -36.23 23.03 0.00
N ASP A 481 -36.92 22.15 -0.72
CA ASP A 481 -38.16 22.50 -1.44
C ASP A 481 -39.22 23.04 -0.47
N ARG A 482 -39.47 22.33 0.63
CA ARG A 482 -40.37 22.80 1.70
C ARG A 482 -39.87 24.10 2.32
N TYR A 483 -38.59 24.19 2.65
CA TYR A 483 -37.99 25.40 3.21
C TYR A 483 -38.24 26.61 2.29
N PHE A 484 -37.92 26.53 1.00
CA PHE A 484 -38.10 27.63 0.04
C PHE A 484 -39.57 27.87 -0.34
N ASN A 485 -40.48 26.95 -0.03
CA ASN A 485 -41.94 27.13 -0.13
C ASN A 485 -42.58 27.73 1.15
N HIS A 486 -41.78 28.36 2.01
CA HIS A 486 -42.23 29.01 3.25
C HIS A 486 -42.76 28.07 4.33
N GLU A 487 -42.40 26.78 4.26
CA GLU A 487 -42.60 25.85 5.37
C GLU A 487 -41.43 25.93 6.37
N SER A 488 -41.63 25.34 7.55
CA SER A 488 -40.62 25.30 8.62
C SER A 488 -40.21 23.85 8.92
N PRO A 489 -39.57 23.15 7.96
CA PRO A 489 -39.22 21.74 8.11
C PRO A 489 -38.24 21.53 9.28
N ALA A 490 -38.38 20.42 10.00
CA ALA A 490 -37.59 20.21 11.21
C ALA A 490 -36.17 19.70 10.85
N ILE A 491 -35.15 20.14 11.59
CA ILE A 491 -33.74 19.82 11.28
C ILE A 491 -33.44 18.34 11.59
N ASP A 492 -34.13 17.76 12.58
CA ASP A 492 -34.01 16.37 13.03
C ASP A 492 -34.59 15.34 12.04
N GLU A 493 -35.29 15.80 11.00
CA GLU A 493 -35.62 14.95 9.83
C GLU A 493 -34.38 14.52 9.03
N LEU A 494 -33.24 15.17 9.26
CA LEU A 494 -31.98 14.96 8.55
C LEU A 494 -30.86 14.47 9.48
N ASP A 495 -30.13 13.45 9.03
CA ASP A 495 -28.96 12.94 9.73
C ASP A 495 -27.71 13.78 9.43
N LEU A 496 -27.45 14.80 10.25
CA LEU A 496 -26.30 15.69 10.05
C LEU A 496 -25.02 15.17 10.73
N ALA A 497 -23.91 15.16 10.00
CA ALA A 497 -22.57 14.82 10.50
C ALA A 497 -21.49 15.82 10.05
N PRO A 498 -21.61 17.13 10.40
CA PRO A 498 -20.65 18.15 9.97
C PRO A 498 -19.26 17.92 10.58
N ILE A 499 -18.23 18.00 9.74
CA ILE A 499 -16.83 17.82 10.14
C ILE A 499 -16.24 19.14 10.63
N GLY A 500 -15.78 19.18 11.88
CA GLY A 500 -15.14 20.36 12.45
C GLY A 500 -14.59 20.12 13.85
N THR A 501 -13.83 21.09 14.36
CA THR A 501 -13.29 21.04 15.73
C THR A 501 -14.40 20.98 16.77
N LYS A 502 -14.09 20.52 17.99
CA LYS A 502 -15.09 20.46 19.08
C LYS A 502 -15.77 21.81 19.32
N LEU A 503 -15.03 22.91 19.20
CA LEU A 503 -15.57 24.28 19.32
C LEU A 503 -16.61 24.58 18.24
N ARG A 504 -16.31 24.23 16.99
CA ARG A 504 -17.22 24.41 15.86
C ARG A 504 -18.51 23.60 16.06
N GLN A 505 -18.38 22.32 16.42
CA GLN A 505 -19.54 21.46 16.69
C GLN A 505 -20.42 22.01 17.84
N ASP A 506 -19.83 22.51 18.92
CA ASP A 506 -20.60 23.09 20.03
C ASP A 506 -21.42 24.31 19.58
N ILE A 507 -20.83 25.18 18.77
CA ILE A 507 -21.50 26.36 18.21
C ILE A 507 -22.62 25.95 17.25
N TRP A 508 -22.35 25.05 16.31
CA TRP A 508 -23.35 24.58 15.34
C TRP A 508 -24.55 23.94 16.05
N ASN A 509 -24.31 23.19 17.13
CA ASN A 509 -25.38 22.63 17.95
C ASN A 509 -26.23 23.73 18.62
N ILE A 510 -25.65 24.85 19.04
CA ILE A 510 -26.44 25.98 19.56
C ILE A 510 -27.22 26.65 18.42
N LEU A 511 -26.63 26.82 17.24
CA LEU A 511 -27.31 27.42 16.09
C LEU A 511 -28.56 26.66 15.68
N LYS A 512 -28.53 25.32 15.67
CA LYS A 512 -29.69 24.47 15.40
C LYS A 512 -30.88 24.71 16.35
N THR A 513 -30.66 25.30 17.52
CA THR A 513 -31.74 25.62 18.49
C THR A 513 -32.40 26.97 18.26
N VAL A 514 -31.89 27.81 17.35
CA VAL A 514 -32.48 29.12 17.05
C VAL A 514 -33.67 28.92 16.11
N PRO A 515 -34.93 29.24 16.46
CA PRO A 515 -36.09 28.97 15.61
C PRO A 515 -36.14 29.79 14.31
N TYR A 516 -36.96 29.37 13.35
CA TYR A 516 -37.27 30.13 12.13
C TYR A 516 -37.77 31.54 12.47
N GLY A 517 -37.32 32.55 11.71
CA GLY A 517 -37.72 33.95 11.90
C GLY A 517 -37.16 34.62 13.18
N ARG A 518 -36.49 33.86 14.05
CA ARG A 518 -35.81 34.36 15.24
C ARG A 518 -34.31 34.56 14.97
N ILE A 519 -33.72 35.45 15.76
CA ILE A 519 -32.32 35.85 15.64
C ILE A 519 -31.60 35.64 16.97
N ILE A 520 -30.28 35.49 16.89
CA ILE A 520 -29.39 35.48 18.06
C ILE A 520 -28.23 36.45 17.81
N THR A 521 -27.82 37.19 18.84
CA THR A 521 -26.63 38.06 18.74
C THR A 521 -25.36 37.25 18.99
N PHE A 522 -24.22 37.71 18.47
CA PHE A 522 -22.91 37.14 18.79
C PHE A 522 -22.66 37.04 20.30
N GLU A 523 -23.09 38.05 21.06
CA GLU A 523 -22.95 38.08 22.51
C GLU A 523 -23.75 36.96 23.18
N ASN A 524 -25.04 36.80 22.82
CA ASN A 524 -25.89 35.77 23.41
C ASN A 524 -25.44 34.36 23.02
N LEU A 525 -24.97 34.17 21.78
CA LEU A 525 -24.36 32.92 21.35
C LEU A 525 -23.10 32.61 22.17
N SER A 526 -22.25 33.61 22.42
CA SER A 526 -21.04 33.45 23.23
C SER A 526 -21.37 33.11 24.68
N LYS A 527 -22.38 33.75 25.28
CA LYS A 527 -22.87 33.44 26.64
C LYS A 527 -23.35 32.00 26.76
N LYS A 528 -24.18 31.53 25.81
CA LYS A 528 -24.65 30.13 25.77
C LYS A 528 -23.48 29.14 25.68
N LEU A 529 -22.48 29.46 24.88
CA LEU A 529 -21.30 28.60 24.69
C LEU A 529 -20.39 28.55 25.93
N ILE A 530 -20.17 29.70 26.58
CA ILE A 530 -19.45 29.82 27.86
C ILE A 530 -20.11 28.93 28.92
N MET A 531 -21.44 29.04 29.07
CA MET A 531 -22.21 28.24 30.02
C MET A 531 -22.10 26.74 29.72
N LYS A 532 -22.27 26.33 28.45
CA LYS A 532 -22.19 24.92 28.03
C LYS A 532 -20.81 24.30 28.28
N ARG A 533 -19.74 25.09 28.19
CA ARG A 533 -18.35 24.62 28.32
C ARG A 533 -17.76 24.79 29.72
N GLY A 534 -18.42 25.49 30.63
CA GLY A 534 -17.87 25.80 31.95
C GLY A 534 -16.61 26.66 31.91
N ILE A 535 -16.41 27.46 30.86
CA ILE A 535 -15.25 28.34 30.68
C ILE A 535 -15.58 29.77 31.07
N LYS A 536 -14.59 30.57 31.50
CA LYS A 536 -14.83 31.96 31.93
C LYS A 536 -15.06 32.94 30.78
N ARG A 537 -14.40 32.75 29.64
CA ARG A 537 -14.37 33.70 28.50
C ARG A 537 -14.15 32.94 27.19
N ILE A 538 -14.57 33.53 26.07
CA ILE A 538 -14.26 33.03 24.72
C ILE A 538 -13.94 34.18 23.77
N SER A 539 -13.01 33.96 22.83
CA SER A 539 -12.61 34.96 21.85
C SER A 539 -13.74 35.22 20.83
N PRO A 540 -14.19 36.48 20.63
CA PRO A 540 -15.17 36.82 19.60
C PRO A 540 -14.70 36.45 18.19
N LYS A 541 -13.39 36.54 17.93
CA LYS A 541 -12.79 36.12 16.65
C LYS A 541 -12.95 34.62 16.41
N ALA A 542 -12.74 33.80 17.45
CA ALA A 542 -12.90 32.36 17.35
C ALA A 542 -14.37 31.94 17.12
N VAL A 543 -15.32 32.63 17.75
CA VAL A 543 -16.76 32.41 17.52
C VAL A 543 -17.13 32.77 16.08
N LYS A 544 -16.69 33.94 15.60
CA LYS A 544 -16.94 34.37 14.21
C LYS A 544 -16.32 33.43 13.18
N ASP A 545 -15.09 32.97 13.43
CA ASP A 545 -14.41 31.97 12.60
C ASP A 545 -15.22 30.67 12.53
N ALA A 546 -15.64 30.14 13.68
CA ALA A 546 -16.38 28.88 13.75
C ALA A 546 -17.75 28.94 13.04
N ILE A 547 -18.45 30.07 13.11
CA ILE A 547 -19.71 30.27 12.38
C ILE A 547 -19.46 30.31 10.87
N SER A 548 -18.40 30.99 10.42
CA SER A 548 -18.05 31.09 9.00
C SER A 548 -17.58 29.77 8.37
N HIS A 549 -17.18 28.80 9.20
CA HIS A 549 -16.79 27.45 8.78
C HIS A 549 -17.94 26.45 8.80
N ASN A 550 -19.19 26.91 8.95
CA ASN A 550 -20.36 26.03 8.88
C ASN A 550 -20.40 25.32 7.50
N PRO A 551 -20.25 23.99 7.45
CA PRO A 551 -20.23 23.26 6.19
C PRO A 551 -21.65 22.90 5.69
N ILE A 552 -22.70 23.12 6.50
CA ILE A 552 -24.09 22.80 6.15
C ILE A 552 -24.93 24.08 6.29
N SER A 553 -24.75 25.00 5.33
CA SER A 553 -25.47 26.28 5.27
C SER A 553 -26.98 26.08 5.24
N ILE A 554 -27.75 27.11 5.63
CA ILE A 554 -29.23 27.09 5.71
C ILE A 554 -29.77 26.16 6.82
N ILE A 555 -29.48 24.87 6.77
CA ILE A 555 -29.93 23.85 7.74
C ILE A 555 -29.30 24.08 9.11
N ILE A 556 -27.98 24.32 9.18
CA ILE A 556 -27.36 24.88 10.39
C ILE A 556 -27.44 26.41 10.22
N PRO A 557 -28.34 27.11 10.93
CA PRO A 557 -28.82 28.42 10.50
C PRO A 557 -27.89 29.56 10.94
N CYS A 558 -26.69 29.61 10.35
CA CYS A 558 -25.71 30.66 10.63
C CYS A 558 -26.16 32.06 10.16
N HIS A 559 -27.14 32.15 9.25
CA HIS A 559 -27.76 33.40 8.81
C HIS A 559 -28.60 34.08 9.91
N ARG A 560 -29.04 33.35 10.94
CA ARG A 560 -29.81 33.89 12.08
C ARG A 560 -28.93 34.62 13.11
N VAL A 561 -27.61 34.60 12.96
CA VAL A 561 -26.68 35.29 13.89
C VAL A 561 -26.47 36.73 13.43
N ILE A 562 -26.67 37.72 14.30
CA ILE A 562 -26.46 39.14 13.97
C ILE A 562 -25.45 39.83 14.91
N GLY A 563 -25.00 41.02 14.52
CA GLY A 563 -24.13 41.87 15.34
C GLY A 563 -24.78 42.25 16.66
N THR A 564 -23.96 42.56 17.67
CA THR A 564 -24.42 42.96 19.02
C THR A 564 -25.31 44.21 18.98
N ASN A 565 -25.10 45.09 18.01
CA ASN A 565 -25.88 46.32 17.83
C ASN A 565 -27.13 46.13 16.95
N GLY A 566 -27.56 44.90 16.70
CA GLY A 566 -28.74 44.60 15.86
C GLY A 566 -28.50 44.60 14.34
N ASN A 567 -27.32 45.03 13.90
CA ASN A 567 -26.99 45.10 12.46
C ASN A 567 -26.75 43.72 11.83
N ILE A 568 -27.18 43.56 10.58
CA ILE A 568 -26.85 42.38 9.75
C ILE A 568 -25.38 42.48 9.34
N THR A 569 -24.52 41.76 10.05
CA THR A 569 -23.08 41.72 9.77
C THR A 569 -22.64 40.32 9.42
N GLY A 570 -21.85 40.17 8.35
CA GLY A 570 -21.11 38.96 8.00
C GLY A 570 -21.97 37.73 7.66
N TYR A 571 -21.63 37.07 6.56
CA TYR A 571 -22.16 35.75 6.19
C TYR A 571 -21.12 35.03 5.35
N ALA A 572 -21.08 33.70 5.41
CA ALA A 572 -20.10 32.95 4.63
C ALA A 572 -20.30 33.18 3.12
N ASN A 573 -21.54 33.20 2.63
CA ASN A 573 -21.85 33.52 1.24
C ASN A 573 -21.85 35.05 0.98
N SER A 574 -22.98 35.74 1.17
CA SER A 574 -23.05 37.19 1.06
C SER A 574 -24.05 37.83 2.05
N ILE A 575 -23.91 39.13 2.32
CA ILE A 575 -24.89 39.87 3.15
C ILE A 575 -26.27 39.88 2.50
N LYS A 576 -26.34 39.94 1.15
CA LYS A 576 -27.59 39.87 0.39
C LYS A 576 -28.31 38.55 0.63
N THR A 577 -27.58 37.43 0.53
CA THR A 577 -28.09 36.08 0.80
C THR A 577 -28.62 35.95 2.21
N LYS A 578 -27.89 36.46 3.19
CA LYS A 578 -28.32 36.46 4.60
C LYS A 578 -29.62 37.23 4.81
N ALA A 579 -29.71 38.44 4.25
CA ALA A 579 -30.91 39.27 4.34
C ALA A 579 -32.11 38.60 3.65
N PHE A 580 -31.89 37.96 2.50
CA PHE A 580 -32.92 37.17 1.82
C PHE A 580 -33.44 36.04 2.70
N LEU A 581 -32.57 35.16 3.23
CA LEU A 581 -32.97 34.02 4.06
C LEU A 581 -33.70 34.46 5.33
N MET A 582 -33.26 35.56 5.96
CA MET A 582 -33.95 36.11 7.14
C MET A 582 -35.33 36.67 6.80
N LYS A 583 -35.49 37.33 5.65
CA LYS A 583 -36.79 37.83 5.18
C LYS A 583 -37.71 36.68 4.81
N HIS A 584 -37.17 35.68 4.12
CA HIS A 584 -37.85 34.45 3.72
C HIS A 584 -38.51 33.77 4.91
N GLU A 585 -37.75 33.56 6.00
CA GLU A 585 -38.25 32.90 7.21
C GLU A 585 -39.27 33.70 8.01
N ARG A 586 -39.33 35.03 7.83
CA ARG A 586 -40.36 35.87 8.46
C ARG A 586 -41.73 35.74 7.79
N ASN A 587 -41.74 35.25 6.55
CA ASN A 587 -42.94 35.02 5.76
C ASN A 587 -43.39 33.55 5.81
N ASN A 588 -42.81 32.74 6.70
CA ASN A 588 -43.23 31.36 6.90
C ASN A 588 -44.65 31.31 7.46
N LYS A 589 -45.45 30.36 6.96
CA LYS A 589 -46.84 30.14 7.38
C LYS A 589 -46.94 29.43 8.73
#